data_AF-A0A7V9GC28-F1
#
_entry.id   AF-A0A7V9GC28-F1
#
_cell.length_a   1.000
_cell.length_b   1.000
_cell.length_c   1.000
_cell.angle_alpha   90.00
_cell.angle_beta   90.00
_cell.angle_gamma   90.00
#
_symmetry.space_group_name_H-M   'P 1'
#
loop_
_entity.id
_entity.type
_entity.pdbx_description
1 polymer ?
#
loop_
_entity_poly.entity_id
_entity_poly.type
_entity_poly.pdbx_seq_one_letter_code
_entity_poly.pdbx_strand_id
1 'polypeptide(L)' 'MTAQKMLKGKNFYAGEETGKLDDATRDGLKKYQEANGLKVTGTLNQVTLEKMGIALTDKQKENAAMDSQ' A
#
# COMPACT_ATOMS: atom_id res chain seq x y z
N MET A 1 0.60 10.91 -5.81
CA MET A 1 -0.36 9.81 -6.06
C MET A 1 -0.47 8.99 -4.78
N THR A 2 -1.66 8.60 -4.33
CA THR A 2 -1.84 7.82 -3.09
C THR A 2 -1.88 6.32 -3.39
N ALA A 3 -1.56 5.49 -2.40
CA ALA A 3 -1.65 4.04 -2.53
C ALA A 3 -3.09 3.58 -2.82
N GLN A 4 -4.08 4.17 -2.13
CA GLN A 4 -5.50 3.88 -2.36
C GLN A 4 -5.94 4.16 -3.81
N LYS A 5 -5.49 5.28 -4.40
CA LYS A 5 -5.76 5.60 -5.81
C LYS A 5 -5.23 4.52 -6.76
N MET A 6 -4.01 4.05 -6.50
CA MET A 6 -3.42 2.98 -7.29
C MET A 6 -4.16 1.66 -7.12
N LEU A 7 -4.49 1.28 -5.88
CA LEU A 7 -5.25 0.07 -5.59
C LEU A 7 -6.62 0.10 -6.26
N LYS A 8 -7.29 1.26 -6.26
CA LYS A 8 -8.54 1.50 -7.01
C LYS A 8 -8.36 1.31 -8.50
N GLY A 9 -7.35 1.95 -9.09
CA GLY A 9 -7.05 1.81 -10.51
C GLY A 9 -6.72 0.38 -10.96
N LYS A 10 -6.25 -0.46 -10.02
CA LYS A 10 -5.97 -1.89 -10.25
C LYS A 10 -7.08 -2.83 -9.75
N ASN A 11 -8.23 -2.28 -9.37
CA ASN A 11 -9.39 -3.03 -8.88
C ASN A 11 -9.15 -3.88 -7.61
N PHE A 12 -8.14 -3.49 -6.80
CA PHE A 12 -7.83 -4.13 -5.52
C PHE A 12 -8.51 -3.42 -4.33
N TYR A 13 -8.96 -2.19 -4.51
CA TYR A 13 -9.62 -1.38 -3.48
C TYR A 13 -10.86 -0.70 -4.07
N ALA A 14 -11.96 -0.67 -3.32
CA ALA A 14 -13.21 -0.03 -3.72
C ALA A 14 -13.66 1.07 -2.75
N GLY A 15 -13.01 1.20 -1.59
CA GLY A 15 -13.33 2.21 -0.57
C GLY A 15 -12.90 3.62 -0.95
N GLU A 16 -13.28 4.62 -0.17
CA GLU A 16 -12.91 6.01 -0.43
C GLU A 16 -11.41 6.27 -0.25
N GLU A 17 -10.86 7.22 -1.04
CA GLU A 17 -9.45 7.61 -0.92
C GLU A 17 -9.26 8.56 0.28
N THR A 18 -9.52 8.04 1.49
CA THR A 18 -9.49 8.79 2.74
C THR A 18 -8.06 9.17 3.18
N GLY A 19 -7.05 8.58 2.56
CA GLY A 19 -5.64 8.68 2.96
C GLY A 19 -5.30 7.91 4.23
N LYS A 20 -6.27 7.25 4.88
CA LYS A 20 -6.09 6.47 6.09
C LYS A 20 -5.79 5.01 5.74
N LEU A 21 -4.88 4.39 6.48
CA LEU A 21 -4.59 2.96 6.35
C LEU A 21 -5.62 2.12 7.13
N ASP A 22 -6.87 2.15 6.67
CA ASP A 22 -7.96 1.35 7.23
C ASP A 22 -7.90 -0.12 6.81
N ASP A 23 -8.76 -0.96 7.39
CA ASP A 23 -8.77 -2.40 7.12
C ASP A 23 -9.05 -2.71 5.64
N ALA A 24 -9.93 -1.93 5.00
CA ALA A 24 -10.20 -2.06 3.58
C ALA A 24 -8.97 -1.75 2.72
N THR A 25 -8.17 -0.75 3.10
CA THR A 25 -6.91 -0.41 2.42
C THR A 25 -5.88 -1.52 2.62
N ARG A 26 -5.77 -2.08 3.84
CA ARG A 26 -4.89 -3.21 4.15
C ARG A 26 -5.25 -4.45 3.34
N ASP A 27 -6.52 -4.75 3.18
CA ASP A 27 -6.97 -5.86 2.35
C ASP A 27 -6.68 -5.64 0.87
N GLY A 28 -6.82 -4.40 0.38
CA GLY A 28 -6.36 -4.04 -0.96
C GLY A 28 -4.85 -4.21 -1.14
N LEU A 29 -4.06 -3.86 -0.13
CA LEU A 29 -2.61 -4.07 -0.14
C LEU A 29 -2.24 -5.54 -0.18
N LYS A 30 -2.90 -6.41 0.60
CA LYS A 30 -2.67 -7.85 0.57
C LYS A 30 -2.89 -8.43 -0.83
N LYS A 31 -4.03 -8.09 -1.46
CA LYS A 31 -4.37 -8.52 -2.82
C LYS A 31 -3.35 -8.03 -3.84
N TYR A 32 -2.94 -6.77 -3.73
CA TYR A 32 -1.91 -6.21 -4.59
C TYR A 32 -0.57 -6.93 -4.43
N GLN A 33 -0.14 -7.16 -3.20
CA GLN A 33 1.11 -7.86 -2.91
C GLN A 33 1.10 -9.27 -3.48
N GLU A 34 0.02 -10.02 -3.23
CA GLU A 34 -0.19 -11.37 -3.76
C GLU A 34 -0.14 -11.37 -5.31
N ALA A 35 -0.90 -10.47 -5.96
CA ALA A 35 -0.95 -10.37 -7.41
C ALA A 35 0.37 -9.95 -8.06
N ASN A 36 1.27 -9.31 -7.31
CA ASN A 36 2.59 -8.85 -7.79
C ASN A 36 3.74 -9.73 -7.31
N GLY A 37 3.46 -10.85 -6.63
CA GLY A 37 4.49 -11.76 -6.10
C GLY A 37 5.33 -11.14 -4.97
N LEU A 38 4.78 -10.16 -4.25
CA LEU A 38 5.41 -9.56 -3.07
C LEU A 38 5.03 -10.35 -1.81
N LYS A 39 5.82 -10.20 -0.75
CA LYS A 39 5.44 -10.69 0.57
C LYS A 39 4.13 -10.02 0.99
N VAL A 40 3.11 -10.82 1.30
CA VAL A 40 1.79 -10.36 1.74
C VAL A 40 1.89 -9.93 3.21
N THR A 41 2.10 -8.63 3.43
CA THR A 41 2.15 -8.00 4.76
C THR A 41 0.89 -7.19 5.05
N GLY A 42 0.17 -6.75 4.02
CA GLY A 42 -0.95 -5.80 4.14
C GLY A 42 -0.51 -4.39 4.59
N THR A 43 0.79 -4.10 4.55
CA THR A 43 1.40 -2.83 4.94
C THR A 43 2.01 -2.12 3.73
N LEU A 44 2.12 -0.80 3.79
CA LEU A 44 2.89 -0.01 2.83
C LEU A 44 4.37 -0.04 3.20
N ASN A 45 5.00 -1.19 3.03
CA ASN A 45 6.45 -1.30 3.16
C ASN A 45 7.15 -0.71 1.93
N GLN A 46 8.47 -0.51 2.06
CA GLN A 46 9.29 0.08 0.99
C GLN A 46 9.12 -0.67 -0.34
N VAL A 47 9.19 -2.00 -0.34
CA VAL A 47 9.08 -2.83 -1.55
C VAL A 47 7.72 -2.63 -2.24
N THR A 48 6.64 -2.54 -1.47
CA THR A 48 5.29 -2.31 -2.00
C THR A 48 5.19 -0.91 -2.62
N LEU A 49 5.72 0.11 -1.94
CA LEU A 49 5.72 1.50 -2.43
C LEU A 49 6.56 1.67 -3.70
N GLU A 50 7.74 1.02 -3.76
CA GLU A 50 8.60 0.98 -4.94
C GLU A 50 7.90 0.30 -6.12
N LYS A 51 7.25 -0.85 -5.90
CA LYS A 51 6.48 -1.56 -6.94
C LYS A 51 5.28 -0.74 -7.43
N MET A 52 4.70 0.06 -6.54
CA MET A 52 3.65 1.02 -6.87
C MET A 52 4.19 2.27 -7.57
N GLY A 53 5.50 2.49 -7.68
CA GLY A 53 6.07 3.71 -8.25
C GLY A 53 5.64 4.98 -7.48
N ILE A 54 5.29 4.83 -6.20
CA ILE A 54 4.92 5.94 -5.34
C ILE A 54 6.20 6.43 -4.69
N ALA A 55 6.64 7.63 -5.07
CA ALA A 55 7.73 8.31 -4.39
C ALA A 55 7.35 8.45 -2.90
N LEU A 56 8.23 7.96 -2.02
CA LEU A 56 8.03 8.00 -0.58
C LEU A 56 7.88 9.47 -0.14
N THR A 57 6.68 9.87 0.28
CA THR A 57 6.52 11.13 1.00
C THR A 57 7.09 10.97 2.42
N ASP A 58 7.57 12.04 3.05
CA ASP A 58 8.29 11.92 4.32
C ASP A 58 7.45 11.28 5.44
N LYS A 59 6.12 11.46 5.44
CA LYS A 59 5.18 10.75 6.33
C LYS A 59 5.05 9.24 6.05
N GLN A 60 5.30 8.81 4.82
CA GLN A 60 5.21 7.40 4.42
C GLN A 60 6.52 6.65 4.68
N LYS A 61 7.67 7.35 4.70
CA LYS A 61 8.96 6.79 5.12
C LYS A 61 8.93 6.34 6.59
N GLU A 62 8.30 7.10 7.48
CA GLU A 62 8.16 6.74 8.90
C GLU A 62 7.35 5.47 9.10
N ASN A 63 6.18 5.34 8.46
CA ASN A 63 5.33 4.15 8.63
C ASN A 63 5.86 2.90 7.91
N ALA A 64 6.60 3.05 6.81
CA ALA A 64 7.19 1.93 6.07
C ALA A 64 8.36 1.27 6.84
N ALA A 65 9.01 2.00 7.74
CA ALA A 65 10.17 1.53 8.51
C ALA A 65 9.81 0.65 9.72
N MET A 66 8.56 0.68 10.21
CA MET A 66 8.15 -0.04 11.43
C MET A 66 7.93 -1.55 11.26
N ASP A 67 7.95 -2.08 10.03
CA ASP A 67 7.76 -3.52 9.73
C ASP A 67 9.10 -4.27 9.58
N SER A 68 10.21 -3.63 10.00
CA SER A 68 11.56 -4.20 9.99
C SER A 68 12.06 -4.64 11.38
N GLN A 69 11.20 -4.69 12.41
CA GLN A 69 11.56 -5.15 13.76
C GLN A 69 10.88 -6.47 14.12
#